data_AF-A0AAN5ZLY3-F1
#
_entry.id   AF-A0AAN5ZLY3-F1
#
_cell.length_a   1.000
_cell.length_b   1.000
_cell.length_c   1.000
_cell.angle_alpha   90.00
_cell.angle_beta   90.00
_cell.angle_gamma   90.00
#
_symmetry.space_group_name_H-M   'P 1'
#
loop_
_entity.id
_entity.type
_entity.pdbx_description
1 polymer ?
#
loop_
_entity_poly.entity_id
_entity_poly.type
_entity_poly.pdbx_seq_one_letter_code
_entity_poly.pdbx_strand_id
1 'polypeptide(L)'
;MNHDLVIGVFDKLEERVIGAKGIIVEPQPLLKNGGVATELAMIIRRLWAEWSVSPDVTGQHTRPMLERLLLRTWLRDGEVFAQMVRGAGAGLARTAGVPFWLEAMEPDFVPMLSDESAGMNQGVFLDEWGRPKKYLVYKNYPVTGRQSDTKEIAAENMVHLKFTRRLHQTRGTSMLSGVLMRISALKEYEDSELVAARVAAALGLYIRKGDGQDYEDVVTNKDDDRELHITPGIIYDDLRKGEDIGMVKSDRPNP
;
A
#
# COMPACT_ATOMS: atom_id res chain seq x y z
N MET A 1 -1.34 4.44 3.24
CA MET A 1 -1.11 3.52 2.09
C MET A 1 -1.92 3.89 0.86
N ASN A 2 -3.12 4.48 0.99
CA ASN A 2 -3.95 4.88 -0.15
C ASN A 2 -3.68 6.32 -0.63
N HIS A 3 -2.50 6.86 -0.36
CA HIS A 3 -2.12 8.18 -0.87
C HIS A 3 -1.67 7.97 -2.32
N ASP A 4 -2.25 8.73 -3.24
CA ASP A 4 -1.97 8.69 -4.69
C ASP A 4 -0.47 8.76 -5.01
N LEU A 5 0.31 9.58 -4.31
CA LEU A 5 1.77 9.67 -4.43
C LEU A 5 2.45 8.33 -4.18
N VAL A 6 2.02 7.59 -3.15
CA VAL A 6 2.61 6.29 -2.79
C VAL A 6 2.24 5.23 -3.84
N ILE A 7 0.99 5.25 -4.30
CA ILE A 7 0.51 4.35 -5.35
C ILE A 7 1.31 4.58 -6.64
N GLY A 8 1.44 5.82 -7.08
CA GLY A 8 2.18 6.17 -8.28
C GLY A 8 3.67 5.79 -8.23
N VAL A 9 4.30 5.91 -7.05
CA VAL A 9 5.69 5.45 -6.85
C VAL A 9 5.79 3.93 -7.00
N PHE A 10 4.90 3.16 -6.38
CA PHE A 10 4.92 1.70 -6.50
C PHE A 10 4.60 1.21 -7.90
N ASP A 11 3.58 1.78 -8.57
CA ASP A 11 3.26 1.48 -9.97
C ASP A 11 4.50 1.69 -10.85
N LYS A 12 5.23 2.80 -10.64
CA LYS A 12 6.41 3.09 -11.43
C LYS A 12 7.57 2.14 -11.14
N LEU A 13 7.78 1.77 -9.88
CA LEU A 13 8.81 0.80 -9.50
C LEU A 13 8.52 -0.58 -10.07
N GLU A 14 7.26 -1.03 -10.04
CA GLU A 14 6.86 -2.30 -10.65
C GLU A 14 7.10 -2.34 -12.15
N GLU A 15 6.72 -1.26 -12.85
CA GLU A 15 6.97 -1.13 -14.29
C GLU A 15 8.48 -1.17 -14.58
N ARG A 16 9.31 -0.53 -13.76
CA ARG A 16 10.76 -0.44 -13.99
C ARG A 16 11.53 -1.69 -13.62
N VAL A 17 11.14 -2.38 -12.54
CA VAL A 17 11.86 -3.55 -12.02
C VAL A 17 11.41 -4.83 -12.71
N ILE A 18 10.10 -5.03 -12.88
CA ILE A 18 9.53 -6.25 -13.46
C ILE A 18 9.26 -6.09 -14.96
N GLY A 19 8.83 -4.91 -15.39
CA GLY A 19 8.48 -4.65 -16.78
C GLY A 19 7.20 -5.34 -17.24
N ALA A 20 6.87 -5.16 -18.52
CA ALA A 20 5.65 -5.69 -19.13
C ALA A 20 5.59 -7.23 -19.17
N LYS A 21 6.75 -7.87 -19.40
CA LYS A 21 6.87 -9.33 -19.65
C LYS A 21 7.36 -10.13 -18.43
N GLY A 22 7.51 -9.47 -17.28
CA GLY A 22 8.21 -10.05 -16.15
C GLY A 22 9.71 -10.09 -16.36
N ILE A 23 10.44 -10.55 -15.34
CA ILE A 23 11.88 -10.72 -15.41
C ILE A 23 12.19 -11.83 -16.42
N ILE A 24 12.93 -11.53 -17.48
CA ILE A 24 13.24 -12.52 -18.51
C ILE A 24 14.42 -13.36 -18.05
N VAL A 25 14.26 -14.69 -18.09
CA VAL A 25 15.31 -15.65 -17.76
C VAL A 25 15.77 -16.33 -19.03
N GLU A 26 17.06 -16.23 -19.33
CA GLU A 26 17.70 -16.98 -20.41
C GLU A 26 18.51 -18.15 -19.83
N PRO A 27 18.01 -19.40 -19.93
CA PRO A 27 18.71 -20.55 -19.38
C PRO A 27 19.98 -20.83 -20.20
N GLN A 28 21.11 -20.97 -19.52
CA GLN A 28 22.40 -21.34 -20.11
C GLN A 28 23.00 -22.57 -19.41
N PRO A 29 22.35 -23.75 -19.52
CA PRO A 29 22.91 -24.99 -18.98
C PRO A 29 24.23 -25.34 -19.66
N LEU A 30 25.21 -25.77 -18.88
CA LEU A 30 26.53 -26.19 -19.37
C LEU A 30 26.61 -27.71 -19.42
N LEU A 31 27.20 -28.22 -20.49
CA LEU A 31 27.62 -29.61 -20.61
C LEU A 31 28.86 -29.86 -19.73
N LYS A 32 29.18 -31.14 -19.48
CA LYS A 32 30.39 -31.52 -18.72
C LYS A 32 31.70 -31.01 -19.35
N ASN A 33 31.69 -30.71 -20.65
CA ASN A 33 32.82 -30.16 -21.39
C ASN A 33 32.87 -28.61 -21.39
N GLY A 34 31.96 -27.94 -20.67
CA GLY A 34 31.88 -26.48 -20.58
C GLY A 34 31.14 -25.78 -21.74
N GLY A 35 30.71 -26.52 -22.77
CA GLY A 35 29.88 -25.98 -23.85
C GLY A 35 28.44 -25.76 -23.41
N VAL A 36 27.73 -24.78 -24.02
CA VAL A 36 26.32 -24.54 -23.73
C VAL A 36 25.46 -25.66 -24.34
N ALA A 37 24.62 -26.28 -23.51
CA ALA A 37 23.67 -27.31 -23.93
C ALA A 37 22.45 -26.66 -24.60
N THR A 38 22.59 -26.29 -25.87
CA THR A 38 21.57 -25.51 -26.61
C THR A 38 20.21 -26.20 -26.66
N GLU A 39 20.16 -27.51 -26.90
CA GLU A 39 18.90 -28.27 -26.93
C GLU A 39 18.18 -28.24 -25.58
N LEU A 40 18.92 -28.47 -24.50
CA LEU A 40 18.37 -28.41 -23.15
C LEU A 40 17.91 -26.99 -22.80
N ALA A 41 18.67 -25.96 -23.22
CA ALA A 41 18.28 -24.57 -23.04
C ALA A 41 16.94 -24.25 -23.73
N MET A 42 16.72 -24.78 -24.95
CA MET A 42 15.45 -24.62 -25.67
C MET A 42 14.30 -25.32 -24.94
N ILE A 43 14.51 -26.54 -24.43
CA ILE A 43 13.49 -27.27 -23.66
C ILE A 43 13.12 -26.49 -22.39
N ILE A 44 14.12 -26.03 -21.62
CA ILE A 44 13.89 -25.26 -20.39
C ILE A 44 13.14 -23.97 -20.73
N ARG A 45 13.55 -23.24 -21.78
CA ARG A 45 12.90 -21.99 -22.20
C ARG A 45 11.43 -22.20 -22.56
N ARG A 46 11.12 -23.29 -23.29
CA ARG A 46 9.75 -23.65 -23.63
C ARG A 46 8.92 -23.96 -22.38
N LEU A 47 9.40 -24.88 -21.53
CA LEU A 47 8.69 -25.26 -20.30
C LEU A 47 8.52 -24.07 -19.35
N TRP A 48 9.53 -23.21 -19.24
CA TRP A 48 9.45 -21.99 -18.44
C TRP A 48 8.38 -21.03 -18.96
N ALA A 49 8.27 -20.84 -20.27
CA ALA A 49 7.26 -19.98 -20.88
C ALA A 49 5.83 -20.54 -20.68
N GLU A 50 5.63 -21.85 -20.88
CA GLU A 50 4.35 -22.50 -20.68
C GLU A 50 3.95 -22.52 -19.18
N TRP A 51 4.90 -22.81 -18.29
CA TRP A 51 4.69 -22.73 -16.83
C TRP A 51 4.36 -21.30 -16.36
N SER A 52 4.94 -20.29 -17.01
CA SER A 52 4.73 -18.87 -16.67
C SER A 52 3.28 -18.39 -16.86
N VAL A 53 2.42 -19.16 -17.54
CA VAL A 53 1.00 -18.84 -17.68
C VAL A 53 0.25 -19.00 -16.36
N SER A 54 0.63 -19.99 -15.55
CA SER A 54 -0.01 -20.29 -14.27
C SER A 54 1.00 -20.96 -13.31
N PRO A 55 1.98 -20.19 -12.80
CA PRO A 55 3.05 -20.71 -11.93
C PRO A 55 2.62 -20.90 -10.47
N ASP A 56 1.49 -20.31 -10.06
CA ASP A 56 1.09 -20.25 -8.66
C ASP A 56 0.08 -21.35 -8.30
N VAL A 57 0.02 -21.74 -7.03
CA VAL A 57 -0.85 -22.84 -6.56
C VAL A 57 -2.35 -22.57 -6.72
N THR A 58 -2.76 -21.30 -6.80
CA THR A 58 -4.18 -20.90 -6.97
C THR A 58 -4.60 -20.86 -8.43
N GLY A 59 -3.62 -20.79 -9.34
CA GLY A 59 -3.81 -20.67 -10.78
C GLY A 59 -4.40 -19.32 -11.23
N GLN A 60 -4.46 -18.33 -10.35
CA GLN A 60 -5.07 -17.02 -10.62
C GLN A 60 -4.12 -16.05 -11.32
N HIS A 61 -2.81 -16.25 -11.20
CA HIS A 61 -1.83 -15.28 -11.64
C HIS A 61 -0.92 -15.85 -12.71
N THR A 62 -0.65 -15.04 -13.74
CA THR A 62 0.51 -15.28 -14.60
C THR A 62 1.79 -14.90 -13.86
N ARG A 63 2.93 -15.44 -14.27
CA ARG A 63 4.23 -15.13 -13.66
C ARG A 63 4.53 -13.64 -13.57
N PRO A 64 4.40 -12.82 -14.65
CA PRO A 64 4.66 -11.39 -14.55
C PRO A 64 3.75 -10.68 -13.54
N MET A 65 2.49 -11.12 -13.43
CA MET A 65 1.55 -10.55 -12.45
C MET A 65 1.94 -10.92 -11.03
N LEU A 66 2.30 -12.19 -10.80
CA LEU A 66 2.79 -12.67 -9.51
C LEU A 66 4.07 -11.93 -9.09
N GLU A 67 5.04 -11.77 -9.99
CA GLU A 67 6.28 -11.03 -9.74
C GLU A 67 6.02 -9.57 -9.32
N ARG A 68 5.03 -8.90 -9.94
CA ARG A 68 4.64 -7.53 -9.55
C ARG A 68 3.98 -7.48 -8.18
N LEU A 69 3.10 -8.43 -7.87
CA LEU A 69 2.47 -8.50 -6.54
C LEU A 69 3.50 -8.77 -5.45
N LEU A 70 4.43 -9.71 -5.69
CA LEU A 70 5.54 -10.00 -4.78
C LEU A 70 6.42 -8.75 -4.56
N LEU A 71 6.76 -8.04 -5.64
CA LEU A 71 7.52 -6.79 -5.55
C LEU A 71 6.74 -5.72 -4.77
N ARG A 72 5.45 -5.53 -5.06
CA ARG A 72 4.60 -4.55 -4.36
C ARG A 72 4.57 -4.82 -2.87
N THR A 73 4.30 -6.06 -2.47
CA THR A 73 4.33 -6.48 -1.07
C THR A 73 5.70 -6.23 -0.45
N TRP A 74 6.78 -6.63 -1.13
CA TRP A 74 8.14 -6.41 -0.63
C TRP A 74 8.45 -4.92 -0.41
N LEU A 75 8.08 -4.04 -1.35
CA LEU A 75 8.26 -2.58 -1.23
C LEU A 75 7.39 -1.97 -0.12
N ARG A 76 6.13 -2.41 -0.02
CA ARG A 76 5.12 -1.92 0.92
C ARG A 76 5.43 -2.32 2.36
N ASP A 77 5.68 -3.60 2.60
CA ASP A 77 5.74 -4.17 3.95
C ASP A 77 7.18 -4.45 4.41
N GLY A 78 8.10 -4.56 3.44
CA GLY A 78 9.51 -4.78 3.71
C GLY A 78 10.00 -6.19 3.45
N GLU A 79 9.08 -7.12 3.27
CA GLU A 79 9.34 -8.53 3.01
C GLU A 79 8.18 -9.17 2.27
N VAL A 80 8.42 -10.34 1.68
CA VAL A 80 7.41 -11.21 1.12
C VAL A 80 7.90 -12.66 1.19
N PHE A 81 6.97 -13.60 1.26
CA PHE A 81 7.26 -15.03 1.34
C PHE A 81 6.69 -15.76 0.12
N ALA A 82 7.37 -16.81 -0.33
CA ALA A 82 6.80 -17.76 -1.28
C ALA A 82 7.28 -19.18 -0.97
N GLN A 83 6.35 -20.10 -0.79
CA GLN A 83 6.68 -21.52 -0.64
C GLN A 83 6.84 -22.16 -2.02
N MET A 84 7.97 -22.84 -2.22
CA MET A 84 8.19 -23.72 -3.37
C MET A 84 7.47 -25.04 -3.15
N VAL A 85 6.47 -25.33 -3.97
CA VAL A 85 5.68 -26.55 -3.92
C VAL A 85 6.10 -27.45 -5.08
N ARG A 86 6.54 -28.67 -4.78
CA ARG A 86 7.03 -29.63 -5.79
C ARG A 86 6.29 -30.96 -5.69
N GLY A 87 6.14 -31.67 -6.81
CA GLY A 87 5.63 -33.03 -6.84
C GLY A 87 4.12 -33.12 -7.10
N ALA A 88 3.43 -33.95 -6.32
CA ALA A 88 2.00 -34.23 -6.49
C ALA A 88 1.21 -33.70 -5.29
N GLY A 89 1.15 -32.37 -5.14
CA GLY A 89 0.26 -31.75 -4.17
C GLY A 89 -1.18 -32.12 -4.48
N ALA A 90 -1.94 -32.53 -3.45
CA ALA A 90 -3.35 -32.90 -3.62
C ALA A 90 -4.13 -31.71 -4.21
N GLY A 91 -4.84 -31.96 -5.32
CA GLY A 91 -5.63 -30.93 -6.01
C GLY A 91 -4.85 -29.99 -6.94
N LEU A 92 -3.52 -30.10 -7.04
CA LEU A 92 -2.72 -29.28 -7.95
C LEU A 92 -2.62 -29.91 -9.34
N ALA A 93 -3.07 -29.18 -10.36
CA ALA A 93 -2.90 -29.55 -11.76
C ALA A 93 -1.57 -29.02 -12.30
N ARG A 94 -0.82 -29.86 -13.01
CA ARG A 94 0.49 -29.49 -13.58
C ARG A 94 0.32 -28.50 -14.71
N THR A 95 0.92 -27.33 -14.58
CA THR A 95 1.06 -26.38 -15.68
C THR A 95 2.20 -26.86 -16.58
N ALA A 96 1.93 -27.04 -17.88
CA ALA A 96 2.93 -27.51 -18.86
C ALA A 96 3.58 -28.87 -18.52
N GLY A 97 2.90 -29.72 -17.74
CA GLY A 97 3.46 -30.98 -17.25
C GLY A 97 4.56 -30.84 -16.18
N VAL A 98 4.86 -29.61 -15.74
CA VAL A 98 5.86 -29.31 -14.71
C VAL A 98 5.24 -29.45 -13.31
N PRO A 99 5.74 -30.33 -12.43
CA PRO A 99 5.23 -30.51 -11.07
C PRO A 99 5.86 -29.52 -10.09
N PHE A 100 5.76 -28.22 -10.38
CA PHE A 100 6.35 -27.14 -9.60
C PHE A 100 5.41 -25.93 -9.55
N TRP A 101 5.21 -25.36 -8.37
CA TRP A 101 4.38 -24.17 -8.16
C TRP A 101 4.95 -23.28 -7.07
N LEU A 102 4.48 -22.04 -7.03
CA LEU A 102 4.75 -21.08 -5.96
C LEU A 102 3.47 -20.78 -5.18
N GLU A 103 3.52 -20.88 -3.86
CA GLU A 103 2.49 -20.35 -2.96
C GLU A 103 3.02 -19.04 -2.39
N ALA A 104 2.67 -17.92 -3.03
CA ALA A 104 3.04 -16.59 -2.56
C ALA A 104 2.18 -16.20 -1.35
N MET A 105 2.82 -15.59 -0.36
CA MET A 105 2.21 -15.26 0.93
C MET A 105 2.61 -13.85 1.37
N GLU A 106 1.62 -13.09 1.81
CA GLU A 106 1.82 -11.82 2.49
C GLU A 106 2.57 -12.03 3.83
N PRO A 107 3.29 -11.02 4.35
CA PRO A 107 4.04 -11.15 5.60
C PRO A 107 3.19 -11.54 6.82
N ASP A 108 1.90 -11.23 6.78
CA ASP A 108 0.93 -11.55 7.83
C ASP A 108 0.74 -13.06 8.04
N PHE A 109 0.98 -13.87 7.01
CA PHE A 109 0.94 -15.32 7.13
C PHE A 109 2.04 -15.85 8.06
N VAL A 110 3.14 -15.11 8.26
CA VAL A 110 4.21 -15.49 9.17
C VAL A 110 4.04 -14.71 10.48
N PRO A 111 3.67 -15.36 11.59
CA PRO A 111 3.41 -14.68 12.85
C PRO A 111 4.64 -13.96 13.38
N MET A 112 4.44 -12.82 14.04
CA MET A 112 5.49 -12.09 14.76
C MET A 112 5.79 -12.68 16.16
N LEU A 113 5.53 -13.97 16.35
CA LEU A 113 5.73 -14.67 17.62
C LEU A 113 7.19 -15.10 17.77
N SER A 114 7.74 -14.93 18.97
CA SER A 114 9.07 -15.41 19.34
C SER A 114 8.97 -16.35 20.53
N ASP A 115 9.77 -17.41 20.50
CA ASP A 115 9.93 -18.38 21.58
C ASP A 115 11.41 -18.77 21.62
N GLU A 116 12.13 -18.20 22.58
CA GLU A 116 13.56 -18.42 22.77
C GLU A 116 13.87 -19.89 23.10
N SER A 117 12.98 -20.57 23.84
CA SER A 117 13.18 -21.97 24.23
C SER A 117 13.17 -22.92 23.02
N ALA A 118 12.39 -22.57 22.00
CA ALA A 118 12.31 -23.29 20.73
C ALA A 118 13.28 -22.75 19.66
N GLY A 119 14.09 -21.72 19.98
CA GLY A 119 14.92 -21.04 18.99
C GLY A 119 14.12 -20.32 17.90
N MET A 120 12.88 -19.91 18.19
CA MET A 120 11.99 -19.22 17.26
C MET A 120 12.06 -17.71 17.48
N ASN A 121 12.28 -16.97 16.41
CA ASN A 121 12.24 -15.52 16.41
C ASN A 121 11.30 -15.02 15.30
N GLN A 122 10.25 -14.30 15.66
CA GLN A 122 9.27 -13.70 14.75
C GLN A 122 8.74 -14.67 13.67
N GLY A 123 8.38 -15.89 14.09
CA GLY A 123 7.85 -16.94 13.23
C GLY A 123 8.90 -17.70 12.42
N VAL A 124 10.20 -17.42 12.62
CA VAL A 124 11.30 -18.13 11.97
C VAL A 124 12.10 -18.90 13.01
N PHE A 125 12.25 -20.20 12.81
CA PHE A 125 13.10 -21.04 13.66
C PHE A 125 14.54 -20.95 13.16
N LEU A 126 15.45 -20.59 14.05
CA LEU A 126 16.85 -20.38 13.76
C LEU A 126 17.71 -21.49 14.36
N ASP A 127 18.86 -21.77 13.75
CA ASP A 127 19.90 -22.57 14.37
C ASP A 127 20.79 -21.72 15.31
N GLU A 128 21.78 -22.35 15.95
CA GLU A 128 22.72 -21.68 16.86
C GLU A 128 23.56 -20.58 16.17
N TRP A 129 23.65 -20.62 14.84
CA TRP A 129 24.36 -19.63 14.02
C TRP A 129 23.43 -18.56 13.44
N GLY A 130 22.14 -18.59 13.79
CA GLY A 130 21.12 -17.67 13.26
C GLY A 130 20.65 -17.99 11.85
N ARG A 131 20.90 -19.20 11.32
CA ARG A 131 20.42 -19.62 10.00
C ARG A 131 18.97 -20.11 10.10
N PRO A 132 18.06 -19.68 9.19
CA PRO A 132 16.70 -20.20 9.14
C PRO A 132 16.66 -21.69 8.87
N LYS A 133 15.98 -22.45 9.73
CA LYS A 133 15.70 -23.88 9.58
C LYS A 133 14.30 -24.15 9.03
N LYS A 134 13.31 -23.45 9.57
CA LYS A 134 11.89 -23.57 9.19
C LYS A 134 11.13 -22.29 9.55
N TYR A 135 9.98 -22.12 8.92
CA TYR A 135 9.08 -21.00 9.12
C TYR A 135 7.75 -21.52 9.67
N LEU A 136 7.24 -20.88 10.71
CA LEU A 136 5.87 -21.05 11.15
C LEU A 136 4.97 -20.20 10.26
N VAL A 137 3.94 -20.78 9.68
CA VAL A 137 3.07 -20.09 8.72
C VAL A 137 1.61 -20.44 9.01
N TYR A 138 0.72 -19.46 8.98
CA TYR A 138 -0.72 -19.69 9.06
C TYR A 138 -1.24 -20.39 7.80
N LYS A 139 -2.17 -21.32 7.94
CA LYS A 139 -2.79 -22.01 6.78
C LYS A 139 -3.78 -21.13 6.02
N ASN A 140 -4.33 -20.12 6.69
CA ASN A 140 -5.28 -19.16 6.14
C ASN A 140 -4.84 -17.75 6.53
N TYR A 141 -5.32 -16.75 5.80
CA TYR A 141 -5.06 -15.36 6.15
C TYR A 141 -5.56 -15.10 7.58
N PRO A 142 -4.73 -14.59 8.50
CA PRO A 142 -5.13 -14.39 9.88
C PRO A 142 -6.21 -13.30 9.96
N VAL A 143 -7.34 -13.64 10.58
CA VAL A 143 -8.42 -12.69 10.86
C VAL A 143 -8.52 -12.48 12.36
N THR A 144 -8.64 -11.22 12.78
CA THR A 144 -8.77 -10.83 14.18
C THR A 144 -9.86 -11.62 14.89
N GLY A 145 -9.53 -12.21 16.04
CA GLY A 145 -10.48 -12.95 16.88
C GLY A 145 -10.67 -14.43 16.53
N ARG A 146 -9.96 -14.96 15.51
CA ARG A 146 -9.98 -16.39 15.18
C ARG A 146 -8.59 -17.01 15.29
N GLN A 147 -8.49 -18.10 16.05
CA GLN A 147 -7.27 -18.89 16.08
C GLN A 147 -7.07 -19.53 14.70
N SER A 148 -5.95 -19.20 14.07
CA SER A 148 -5.59 -19.73 12.76
C SER A 148 -4.67 -20.93 12.93
N ASP A 149 -4.99 -22.04 12.27
CA ASP A 149 -4.12 -23.20 12.21
C ASP A 149 -2.78 -22.81 11.58
N THR A 150 -1.69 -23.36 12.12
CA THR A 150 -0.35 -23.16 11.59
C THR A 150 0.17 -24.42 10.91
N LYS A 151 1.10 -24.23 9.97
CA LYS A 151 1.93 -25.26 9.33
C LYS A 151 3.39 -24.82 9.43
N GLU A 152 4.30 -25.78 9.42
CA GLU A 152 5.74 -25.49 9.35
C GLU A 152 6.24 -25.74 7.94
N ILE A 153 7.06 -24.82 7.43
CA ILE A 153 7.68 -24.95 6.10
C ILE A 153 9.20 -24.95 6.29
N ALA A 154 9.87 -25.97 5.79
CA ALA A 154 11.33 -26.04 5.82
C ALA A 154 11.95 -24.87 5.04
N ALA A 155 13.06 -24.30 5.53
CA ALA A 155 13.69 -23.15 4.92
C ALA A 155 14.15 -23.38 3.47
N GLU A 156 14.52 -24.62 3.12
CA GLU A 156 14.85 -25.03 1.75
C GLU A 156 13.69 -24.87 0.75
N ASN A 157 12.46 -24.89 1.24
CA ASN A 157 11.23 -24.75 0.46
C ASN A 157 10.64 -23.34 0.59
N MET A 158 11.29 -22.42 1.28
CA MET A 158 10.82 -21.06 1.50
C MET A 158 11.72 -20.06 0.77
N VAL A 159 11.12 -19.22 -0.06
CA VAL A 159 11.73 -18.00 -0.57
C VAL A 159 11.30 -16.86 0.33
N HIS A 160 12.27 -16.23 1.01
CA HIS A 160 12.04 -15.06 1.86
C HIS A 160 12.82 -13.88 1.30
N LEU A 161 12.12 -12.99 0.59
CA LEU A 161 12.68 -11.74 0.11
C LEU A 161 12.42 -10.65 1.16
N LYS A 162 13.47 -9.97 1.64
CA LYS A 162 13.35 -8.94 2.69
C LYS A 162 14.35 -7.82 2.53
N PHE A 163 13.96 -6.62 2.96
CA PHE A 163 14.89 -5.52 3.19
C PHE A 163 15.58 -5.70 4.54
N THR A 164 16.88 -5.99 4.48
CA THR A 164 17.75 -6.11 5.65
C THR A 164 18.63 -4.88 5.75
N ARG A 165 18.48 -4.11 6.83
CA ARG A 165 19.30 -2.91 7.12
C ARG A 165 20.21 -3.09 8.34
N ARG A 166 20.03 -4.18 9.09
CA ARG A 166 20.83 -4.52 10.27
C ARG A 166 21.28 -5.98 10.21
N LEU A 167 22.45 -6.26 10.77
CA LEU A 167 22.92 -7.63 10.97
C LEU A 167 21.94 -8.37 11.89
N HIS A 168 21.77 -9.68 11.66
CA HIS A 168 20.87 -10.56 12.42
C HIS A 168 19.37 -10.19 12.37
N GLN A 169 18.95 -9.34 11.44
CA GLN A 169 17.54 -9.00 11.25
C GLN A 169 16.77 -10.18 10.64
N THR A 170 15.81 -10.74 11.39
CA THR A 170 15.00 -11.89 10.96
C THR A 170 13.93 -11.50 9.94
N ARG A 171 13.16 -10.45 10.22
CA ARG A 171 12.04 -9.95 9.39
C ARG A 171 12.40 -8.68 8.65
N GLY A 172 11.83 -8.47 7.46
CA GLY A 172 12.03 -7.24 6.70
C GLY A 172 11.29 -6.05 7.30
N THR A 173 11.74 -4.84 6.97
CA THR A 173 11.02 -3.60 7.33
C THR A 173 10.78 -2.77 6.09
N SER A 174 9.57 -2.21 5.98
CA SER A 174 9.15 -1.39 4.85
C SER A 174 10.15 -0.29 4.53
N MET A 175 10.41 -0.06 3.23
CA MET A 175 11.23 1.08 2.82
C MET A 175 10.59 2.42 3.18
N LEU A 176 9.25 2.46 3.24
CA LEU A 176 8.51 3.67 3.56
C LEU A 176 8.49 3.96 5.06
N SER A 177 8.90 3.03 5.92
CA SER A 177 8.83 3.17 7.39
C SER A 177 9.34 4.53 7.91
N GLY A 178 10.43 5.04 7.36
CA GLY A 178 11.01 6.34 7.75
C GLY A 178 10.24 7.58 7.28
N VAL A 179 9.38 7.46 6.27
CA VAL A 179 8.61 8.58 5.69
C VAL A 179 7.10 8.49 5.97
N LEU A 180 6.62 7.38 6.52
CA LEU A 180 5.19 7.15 6.78
C LEU A 180 4.55 8.28 7.61
N MET A 181 5.19 8.70 8.70
CA MET A 181 4.67 9.78 9.54
C MET A 181 4.56 11.11 8.78
N ARG A 182 5.53 11.39 7.91
CA ARG A 182 5.54 12.62 7.10
C ARG A 182 4.45 12.60 6.03
N ILE A 183 4.19 11.43 5.43
CA ILE A 183 3.09 11.25 4.47
C ILE A 183 1.74 11.39 5.18
N SER A 184 1.59 10.87 6.41
CA SER A 184 0.36 11.05 7.21
C SER A 184 0.11 12.53 7.50
N ALA A 185 1.14 13.24 7.98
CA ALA A 185 1.04 14.66 8.29
C ALA A 185 0.71 15.50 7.05
N LEU A 186 1.29 15.17 5.88
CA LEU A 186 0.97 15.84 4.63
C LEU A 186 -0.51 15.69 4.26
N LYS A 187 -1.04 14.46 4.37
CA LYS A 187 -2.45 14.20 4.11
C LYS A 187 -3.35 14.99 5.07
N GLU A 188 -3.04 14.98 6.36
CA GLU A 188 -3.82 15.72 7.37
C GLU A 188 -3.79 17.23 7.11
N TYR A 189 -2.67 17.76 6.62
CA TYR A 189 -2.55 19.15 6.20
C TYR A 189 -3.43 19.46 4.98
N GLU A 190 -3.39 18.63 3.93
CA GLU A 190 -4.22 18.78 2.73
C GLU A 190 -5.72 18.71 3.07
N ASP A 191 -6.12 17.76 3.93
CA ASP A 191 -7.50 17.64 4.41
C ASP A 191 -7.93 18.89 5.21
N SER A 192 -7.03 19.43 6.04
CA SER A 192 -7.29 20.65 6.82
C SER A 192 -7.42 21.89 5.93
N GLU A 193 -6.56 22.04 4.92
CA GLU A 193 -6.64 23.13 3.94
C GLU A 193 -7.94 23.06 3.13
N LEU A 194 -8.37 21.85 2.74
CA LEU A 194 -9.64 21.66 2.04
C LEU A 194 -10.84 22.05 2.91
N VAL A 195 -10.83 21.67 4.19
CA VAL A 195 -11.88 22.07 5.15
C VAL A 195 -11.87 23.58 5.36
N ALA A 196 -10.70 24.19 5.55
CA ALA A 196 -10.57 25.63 5.71
C ALA A 196 -11.07 26.39 4.47
N ALA A 197 -10.74 25.93 3.26
CA ALA A 197 -11.24 26.50 2.01
C ALA A 197 -12.77 26.39 1.91
N ARG A 198 -13.36 25.26 2.33
CA ARG A 198 -14.82 25.09 2.38
C ARG A 198 -15.47 26.03 3.39
N VAL A 199 -14.91 26.18 4.59
CA VAL A 199 -15.41 27.11 5.60
C VAL A 199 -15.30 28.55 5.11
N ALA A 200 -14.16 28.94 4.54
CA ALA A 200 -13.96 30.27 3.98
C ALA A 200 -14.94 30.57 2.83
N ALA A 201 -15.26 29.58 1.99
CA ALA A 201 -16.29 29.71 0.96
C ALA A 201 -17.72 29.80 1.52
N ALA A 202 -17.96 29.23 2.71
CA ALA A 202 -19.27 29.24 3.37
C ALA A 202 -19.49 30.43 4.32
N LEU A 203 -18.42 31.12 4.75
CA LEU A 203 -18.52 32.32 5.58
C LEU A 203 -19.18 33.46 4.80
N GLY A 204 -20.43 33.73 5.17
CA GLY A 204 -21.22 34.85 4.66
C GLY A 204 -20.79 36.18 5.27
N LEU A 205 -21.07 37.25 4.53
CA LEU A 205 -20.90 38.64 4.94
C LEU A 205 -21.69 38.92 6.22
N TYR A 206 -21.18 39.80 7.08
CA TYR A 206 -21.94 40.34 8.20
C TYR A 206 -22.15 41.84 8.03
N ILE A 207 -23.32 42.32 8.41
CA ILE A 207 -23.63 43.74 8.42
C ILE A 207 -23.52 44.22 9.87
N ARG A 208 -22.58 45.14 10.12
CA ARG A 208 -22.48 45.83 11.41
C ARG A 208 -23.40 47.04 11.36
N LYS A 209 -24.40 47.10 12.25
CA LYS A 209 -25.25 48.27 12.45
C LYS A 209 -24.60 49.19 13.51
N GLY A 210 -24.65 50.50 13.26
CA GLY A 210 -24.07 51.55 14.11
C GLY A 210 -24.69 51.67 15.52
N ASP A 211 -24.21 52.67 16.26
CA ASP A 211 -24.52 52.85 17.69
C ASP A 211 -25.98 53.25 17.94
N GLY A 212 -26.49 52.95 19.14
CA GLY A 212 -27.91 53.02 19.54
C GLY A 212 -28.64 54.37 19.38
N GLN A 213 -27.97 55.42 18.89
CA GLN A 213 -28.50 56.77 18.74
C GLN A 213 -28.97 57.13 17.32
N ASP A 214 -28.68 56.28 16.32
CA ASP A 214 -29.18 56.43 14.93
C ASP A 214 -30.53 55.70 14.69
N TYR A 215 -31.17 55.20 15.75
CA TYR A 215 -32.48 54.58 15.68
C TYR A 215 -33.57 55.65 15.65
N GLU A 216 -34.03 56.05 14.46
CA GLU A 216 -35.40 56.57 14.34
C GLU A 216 -36.35 55.38 14.56
N ASP A 217 -37.40 55.58 15.36
CA ASP A 217 -38.43 54.57 15.67
C ASP A 217 -38.99 53.97 14.38
N VAL A 218 -38.44 52.81 13.98
CA VAL A 218 -38.92 52.08 12.82
C VAL A 218 -40.24 51.44 13.21
N VAL A 219 -41.35 52.04 12.74
CA VAL A 219 -42.63 51.37 12.62
C VAL A 219 -42.37 50.03 11.95
N THR A 220 -42.56 48.94 12.71
CA THR A 220 -42.29 47.58 12.27
C THR A 220 -43.34 47.18 11.24
N ASN A 221 -43.13 47.60 9.98
CA ASN A 221 -43.75 46.94 8.85
C ASN A 221 -43.06 45.58 8.69
N LYS A 222 -43.84 44.54 9.01
CA LYS A 222 -43.48 43.12 8.99
C LYS A 222 -43.28 42.53 7.58
N ASP A 223 -42.87 43.34 6.61
CA ASP A 223 -42.78 42.95 5.19
C ASP A 223 -41.38 43.12 4.57
N ASP A 224 -40.37 43.57 5.31
CA ASP A 224 -39.04 43.82 4.75
C ASP A 224 -38.06 42.67 5.09
N ASP A 225 -38.43 41.43 4.73
CA ASP A 225 -37.47 40.35 4.55
C ASP A 225 -36.61 40.71 3.32
N ARG A 226 -35.59 41.54 3.54
CA ARG A 226 -34.64 41.94 2.48
C ARG A 226 -33.84 40.71 2.06
N GLU A 227 -34.24 40.09 0.96
CA GLU A 227 -33.47 39.04 0.29
C GLU A 227 -32.20 39.62 -0.32
N LEU A 228 -31.07 39.39 0.34
CA LEU A 228 -29.75 39.73 -0.17
C LEU A 228 -29.30 38.66 -1.16
N HIS A 229 -29.40 38.95 -2.46
CA HIS A 229 -28.84 38.10 -3.50
C HIS A 229 -27.33 38.31 -3.64
N ILE A 230 -26.55 37.38 -3.09
CA ILE A 230 -25.08 37.41 -3.15
C ILE A 230 -24.62 36.70 -4.43
N THR A 231 -23.99 37.47 -5.35
CA THR A 231 -23.35 36.93 -6.57
C THR A 231 -21.92 37.48 -6.66
N PRO A 232 -20.93 36.69 -7.13
CA PRO A 232 -19.55 37.18 -7.24
C PRO A 232 -19.44 38.46 -8.09
N GLY A 233 -18.83 39.52 -7.55
CA GLY A 233 -18.57 40.77 -8.25
C GLY A 233 -19.61 41.89 -8.07
N ILE A 234 -20.62 41.72 -7.22
CA ILE A 234 -21.57 42.79 -6.91
C ILE A 234 -20.96 43.82 -5.93
N ILE A 235 -21.22 45.11 -6.20
CA ILE A 235 -20.98 46.20 -5.25
C ILE A 235 -22.31 46.44 -4.55
N TYR A 236 -22.33 46.32 -3.22
CA TYR A 236 -23.54 46.56 -2.43
C TYR A 236 -23.77 48.06 -2.28
N ASP A 237 -24.86 48.56 -2.86
CA ASP A 237 -25.23 49.99 -2.87
C ASP A 237 -26.41 50.32 -1.94
N ASP A 238 -27.10 49.31 -1.37
CA ASP A 238 -28.30 49.48 -0.54
C ASP A 238 -28.01 49.46 0.99
N LEU A 239 -26.87 50.03 1.40
CA LEU A 239 -26.50 50.14 2.81
C LEU A 239 -27.16 51.36 3.45
N ARG A 240 -27.84 51.17 4.59
CA ARG A 240 -28.43 52.29 5.35
C ARG A 240 -27.33 53.09 6.07
N LYS A 241 -27.63 54.34 6.41
CA LYS A 241 -26.72 55.22 7.15
C LYS A 241 -26.31 54.55 8.48
N GLY A 242 -25.00 54.31 8.64
CA GLY A 242 -24.44 53.62 9.81
C GLY A 242 -24.30 52.10 9.68
N GLU A 243 -24.64 51.50 8.53
CA GLU A 243 -24.35 50.09 8.23
C GLU A 243 -23.02 49.95 7.49
N ASP A 244 -22.16 49.04 7.96
CA ASP A 244 -20.90 48.67 7.30
C ASP A 244 -20.89 47.17 6.99
N ILE A 245 -20.39 46.81 5.81
CA ILE A 245 -20.26 45.41 5.39
C ILE A 245 -18.87 44.93 5.76
N GLY A 246 -18.81 44.07 6.77
CA GLY A 246 -17.63 43.31 7.07
C GLY A 246 -17.66 41.95 6.37
N MET A 247 -16.53 41.55 5.79
CA MET A 247 -16.30 40.12 5.55
C MET A 247 -15.87 39.50 6.87
N VAL A 248 -16.48 38.39 7.29
CA VAL A 248 -15.88 37.55 8.34
C VAL A 248 -14.63 36.93 7.73
N LYS A 249 -13.49 37.59 7.91
CA LYS A 249 -12.21 36.99 7.58
C LYS A 249 -11.94 35.92 8.61
N SER A 250 -11.93 34.66 8.18
CA SER A 250 -11.21 33.63 8.92
C SER A 250 -9.72 33.95 8.75
N ASP A 251 -9.22 34.86 9.59
CA ASP A 251 -7.81 35.20 9.59
C ASP A 251 -7.04 33.94 10.01
N ARG A 252 -6.35 33.38 9.03
CA ARG A 252 -5.45 32.25 9.18
C ARG A 252 -4.37 32.65 10.20
N PRO A 253 -4.11 31.87 11.26
CA PRO A 253 -2.85 31.96 11.96
C PRO A 253 -1.79 31.46 10.97
N ASN A 254 -1.08 32.38 10.32
CA ASN A 254 0.03 32.01 9.44
C ASN A 254 1.19 31.47 10.31
N PRO A 255 1.86 30.38 9.92
CA PRO A 255 3.13 30.00 10.55
C PRO A 255 4.26 30.99 10.23
#